data_AF-A0A2E8B9D3-F1
#
_entry.id   AF-A0A2E8B9D3-F1
#
_cell.length_a   1.000
_cell.length_b   1.000
_cell.length_c   1.000
_cell.angle_alpha   90.00
_cell.angle_beta   90.00
_cell.angle_gamma   90.00
#
_symmetry.space_group_name_H-M   'P 1'
#
loop_
_entity.id
_entity.type
_entity.pdbx_description
1 polymer ?
#
loop_
_entity_poly.entity_id
_entity_poly.type
_entity_poly.pdbx_seq_one_letter_code
_entity_poly.pdbx_strand_id
1 'polypeptide(L)'
;MVKTKKKEKISDGLVEEFYNNGQLKRRGNRKNGKENGLWEAFYEHGQLSQRGRLIEGKQEGPFEYYYNYGQLFNRGSFKNDEQEGLWEYFDEEGRLSYRRNYKKGIKQGIWEEFDEGGTLTRTEEYKDGVLQK
;
A
#
# COMPACT_ATOMS: atom_id res chain seq x y z
N MET A 1 33.63 -21.94 25.35
CA MET A 1 32.71 -22.19 24.23
C MET A 1 32.44 -20.87 23.52
N VAL A 2 33.01 -20.67 22.34
CA VAL A 2 32.83 -19.43 21.55
C VAL A 2 31.45 -19.49 20.92
N LYS A 3 30.54 -18.58 21.30
CA LYS A 3 29.26 -18.38 20.63
C LYS A 3 29.54 -17.73 19.28
N THR A 4 29.76 -18.53 18.25
CA THR A 4 29.96 -18.04 16.89
C THR A 4 28.62 -17.50 16.38
N LYS A 5 28.44 -16.17 16.38
CA LYS A 5 27.36 -15.51 15.64
C LYS A 5 27.55 -15.85 14.16
N LYS A 6 26.70 -16.76 13.65
CA LYS A 6 26.60 -17.04 12.22
C LYS A 6 26.18 -15.73 11.54
N LYS A 7 27.11 -15.03 10.89
CA LYS A 7 26.77 -13.93 9.99
C LYS A 7 25.93 -14.54 8.89
N GLU A 8 24.60 -14.41 8.99
CA GLU A 8 23.71 -14.72 7.89
C GLU A 8 24.19 -13.92 6.69
N LYS A 9 24.53 -14.64 5.62
CA LYS A 9 24.96 -14.03 4.38
C LYS A 9 23.73 -13.30 3.84
N ILE A 10 23.67 -12.00 4.11
CA ILE A 10 22.63 -11.10 3.63
C ILE A 10 22.74 -11.11 2.10
N SER A 11 21.93 -11.93 1.44
CA SER A 11 21.92 -11.99 -0.02
C SER A 11 20.92 -10.97 -0.54
N ASP A 12 21.44 -9.95 -1.20
CA ASP A 12 20.65 -9.10 -2.09
C ASP A 12 20.00 -9.97 -3.17
N GLY A 13 18.81 -9.58 -3.61
CA GLY A 13 18.09 -10.29 -4.66
C GLY A 13 16.61 -10.52 -4.36
N LEU A 14 15.99 -11.31 -5.22
CA LEU A 14 14.58 -11.67 -5.12
C LEU A 14 14.35 -12.53 -3.88
N VAL A 15 13.32 -12.17 -3.12
CA VAL A 15 12.81 -12.90 -1.98
C VAL A 15 11.36 -13.24 -2.26
N GLU A 16 11.01 -14.49 -1.98
CA GLU A 16 9.65 -15.00 -2.04
C GLU A 16 9.30 -15.61 -0.68
N GLU A 17 8.06 -15.37 -0.25
CA GLU A 17 7.47 -15.92 0.95
C GLU A 17 6.19 -16.64 0.52
N PHE A 18 5.91 -17.80 1.10
CA PHE A 18 4.77 -18.65 0.74
C PHE A 18 3.86 -18.86 1.95
N TYR A 19 2.58 -19.04 1.69
CA TYR A 19 1.61 -19.54 2.67
C TYR A 19 1.85 -21.02 2.98
N ASN A 20 1.21 -21.53 4.04
CA ASN A 20 1.31 -22.95 4.42
C ASN A 20 0.78 -23.89 3.33
N ASN A 21 -0.14 -23.41 2.49
CA ASN A 21 -0.67 -24.14 1.34
C ASN A 21 0.27 -24.14 0.11
N GLY A 22 1.45 -23.52 0.21
CA GLY A 22 2.44 -23.41 -0.87
C GLY A 22 2.18 -22.29 -1.87
N GLN A 23 1.10 -21.52 -1.75
CA GLN A 23 0.84 -20.38 -2.61
C GLN A 23 1.74 -19.19 -2.26
N LEU A 24 2.10 -18.40 -3.27
CA LEU A 24 2.94 -17.23 -3.08
C LEU A 24 2.20 -16.23 -2.19
N LYS A 25 2.83 -15.83 -1.09
CA LYS A 25 2.31 -14.83 -0.15
C LYS A 25 2.86 -13.45 -0.46
N ARG A 26 4.15 -13.37 -0.78
CA ARG A 26 4.82 -12.09 -1.01
C ARG A 26 6.08 -12.29 -1.83
N ARG A 27 6.37 -11.36 -2.74
CA ARG A 27 7.67 -11.31 -3.43
C ARG A 27 8.18 -9.88 -3.58
N GLY A 28 9.49 -9.76 -3.69
CA GLY A 28 10.16 -8.50 -3.99
C GLY A 28 11.67 -8.59 -3.79
N ASN A 29 12.36 -7.48 -3.98
CA ASN A 29 13.82 -7.47 -3.86
C ASN A 29 14.26 -7.00 -2.47
N ARG A 30 15.37 -7.57 -1.98
CA ARG A 30 16.12 -7.05 -0.82
C ARG A 30 17.46 -6.47 -1.25
N LYS A 31 17.87 -5.42 -0.54
CA LYS A 31 19.19 -4.80 -0.59
C LYS A 31 19.68 -4.55 0.83
N ASN A 32 20.89 -5.01 1.17
CA ASN A 32 21.48 -4.93 2.51
C ASN A 32 20.55 -5.50 3.60
N GLY A 33 19.80 -6.54 3.27
CA GLY A 33 18.92 -7.25 4.21
C GLY A 33 17.59 -6.56 4.46
N LYS A 34 17.34 -5.42 3.80
CA LYS A 34 16.07 -4.70 3.86
C LYS A 34 15.34 -4.77 2.53
N GLU A 35 14.03 -4.63 2.56
CA GLU A 35 13.17 -4.62 1.38
C GLU A 35 13.44 -3.36 0.54
N ASN A 36 13.69 -3.52 -0.75
CA ASN A 36 14.06 -2.42 -1.64
C ASN A 36 13.62 -2.69 -3.09
N GLY A 37 12.82 -1.80 -3.67
CA GLY A 37 12.24 -1.94 -5.00
C GLY A 37 10.76 -2.28 -4.97
N LEU A 38 10.25 -2.85 -6.07
CA LEU A 38 8.86 -3.30 -6.16
C LEU A 38 8.64 -4.50 -5.24
N TRP A 39 7.52 -4.45 -4.51
CA TRP A 39 7.01 -5.52 -3.69
C TRP A 39 5.55 -5.79 -4.03
N GLU A 40 5.21 -7.06 -4.05
CA GLU A 40 3.87 -7.56 -4.31
C GLU A 40 3.52 -8.54 -3.20
N ALA A 41 2.32 -8.42 -2.64
CA ALA A 41 1.75 -9.44 -1.79
C ALA A 41 0.44 -9.95 -2.39
N PHE A 42 0.08 -11.16 -2.02
CA PHE A 42 -1.04 -11.90 -2.60
C PHE A 42 -1.90 -12.43 -1.46
N TYR A 43 -3.17 -12.65 -1.73
CA TYR A 43 -4.07 -13.42 -0.88
C TYR A 43 -3.73 -14.92 -0.94
N GLU A 44 -4.26 -15.70 0.01
CA GLU A 44 -3.96 -17.13 0.14
C GLU A 44 -4.43 -17.98 -1.05
N HIS A 45 -5.35 -17.47 -1.86
CA HIS A 45 -5.81 -18.04 -3.13
C HIS A 45 -5.07 -17.46 -4.36
N GLY A 46 -3.99 -16.70 -4.15
CA GLY A 46 -3.02 -16.34 -5.17
C GLY A 46 -3.29 -15.03 -5.91
N GLN A 47 -4.41 -14.38 -5.64
CA GLN A 47 -4.69 -13.05 -6.23
C GLN A 47 -3.87 -11.96 -5.57
N LEU A 48 -3.48 -10.95 -6.34
CA LEU A 48 -2.72 -9.80 -5.83
C LEU A 48 -3.54 -9.05 -4.78
N SER A 49 -2.95 -8.77 -3.62
CA SER A 49 -3.57 -8.01 -2.52
C SER A 49 -3.01 -6.59 -2.43
N GLN A 50 -1.72 -6.42 -2.70
CA GLN A 50 -1.07 -5.12 -2.72
C GLN A 50 0.16 -5.13 -3.62
N ARG A 51 0.44 -3.99 -4.23
CA ARG A 51 1.73 -3.74 -4.89
C ARG A 51 2.20 -2.32 -4.64
N GLY A 52 3.50 -2.16 -4.52
CA GLY A 52 4.10 -0.85 -4.39
C GLY A 52 5.59 -0.93 -4.11
N ARG A 53 6.23 0.22 -3.97
CA ARG A 53 7.68 0.28 -3.79
C ARG A 53 8.04 0.41 -2.31
N LEU A 54 9.01 -0.40 -1.90
CA LEU A 54 9.68 -0.28 -0.60
C LEU A 54 11.08 0.29 -0.79
N ILE A 55 11.53 1.18 0.11
CA ILE A 55 12.91 1.64 0.22
C ILE A 55 13.35 1.43 1.66
N GLU A 56 14.36 0.58 1.85
CA GLU A 56 14.84 0.20 3.18
C GLU A 56 13.73 -0.31 4.13
N GLY A 57 12.77 -1.06 3.59
CA GLY A 57 11.64 -1.59 4.36
C GLY A 57 10.46 -0.64 4.53
N LYS A 58 10.53 0.58 4.01
CA LYS A 58 9.45 1.58 4.11
C LYS A 58 8.72 1.78 2.80
N GLN A 59 7.41 1.98 2.84
CA GLN A 59 6.59 2.33 1.68
C GLN A 59 6.98 3.71 1.15
N GLU A 60 7.22 3.77 -0.16
CA GLU A 60 7.66 4.98 -0.85
C GLU A 60 7.08 5.03 -2.27
N GLY A 61 6.47 6.16 -2.62
CA GLY A 61 5.84 6.38 -3.91
C GLY A 61 4.52 5.61 -4.07
N PRO A 62 4.13 5.30 -5.32
CA PRO A 62 2.83 4.72 -5.61
C PRO A 62 2.61 3.35 -4.93
N PHE A 63 1.40 3.18 -4.41
CA PHE A 63 0.91 1.95 -3.83
C PHE A 63 -0.52 1.70 -4.28
N GLU A 64 -0.84 0.44 -4.45
CA GLU A 64 -2.16 -0.04 -4.83
C GLU A 64 -2.53 -1.23 -3.96
N TYR A 65 -3.80 -1.28 -3.57
CA TYR A 65 -4.40 -2.33 -2.78
C TYR A 65 -5.62 -2.84 -3.54
N TYR A 66 -5.85 -4.14 -3.46
CA TYR A 66 -6.88 -4.82 -4.23
C TYR A 66 -7.80 -5.58 -3.29
N TYR A 67 -9.06 -5.76 -3.70
CA TYR A 67 -9.97 -6.71 -3.10
C TYR A 67 -9.54 -8.15 -3.37
N ASN A 68 -10.08 -9.08 -2.59
CA ASN A 68 -9.77 -10.51 -2.68
C ASN A 68 -10.33 -11.20 -3.93
N TYR A 69 -11.03 -10.49 -4.83
CA TYR A 69 -11.41 -10.95 -6.17
C TYR A 69 -10.65 -10.19 -7.28
N GLY A 70 -9.68 -9.34 -6.91
CA GLY A 70 -8.72 -8.70 -7.82
C GLY A 70 -9.08 -7.29 -8.28
N GLN A 71 -10.25 -6.76 -7.90
CA GLN A 71 -10.63 -5.38 -8.19
C GLN A 71 -9.77 -4.40 -7.38
N LEU A 72 -9.42 -3.24 -7.94
CA LEU A 72 -8.68 -2.21 -7.22
C LEU A 72 -9.53 -1.68 -6.06
N PHE A 73 -9.01 -1.76 -4.83
CA PHE A 73 -9.66 -1.22 -3.63
C PHE A 73 -9.27 0.24 -3.42
N ASN A 74 -7.98 0.55 -3.46
CA ASN A 74 -7.51 1.93 -3.43
C ASN A 74 -6.12 2.06 -4.02
N ARG A 75 -5.77 3.30 -4.38
CA ARG A 75 -4.43 3.67 -4.81
C ARG A 75 -4.06 5.04 -4.28
N GLY A 76 -2.77 5.25 -4.05
CA GLY A 76 -2.22 6.52 -3.63
C GLY A 76 -0.71 6.45 -3.58
N SER A 77 -0.09 7.32 -2.80
CA SER A 77 1.34 7.27 -2.57
C SER A 77 1.67 7.32 -1.08
N PHE A 78 2.81 6.70 -0.74
CA PHE A 78 3.44 6.83 0.56
C PHE A 78 4.74 7.62 0.45
N LYS A 79 5.16 8.18 1.57
CA LYS A 79 6.49 8.72 1.79
C LYS A 79 6.94 8.31 3.17
N ASN A 80 7.96 7.46 3.28
CA ASN A 80 8.40 6.88 4.55
C ASN A 80 7.26 6.28 5.40
N ASP A 81 6.43 5.42 4.81
CA ASP A 81 5.25 4.78 5.45
C ASP A 81 4.07 5.71 5.75
N GLU A 82 4.16 7.00 5.45
CA GLU A 82 3.08 7.96 5.65
C GLU A 82 2.34 8.22 4.33
N GLN A 83 1.00 8.20 4.35
CA GLN A 83 0.21 8.56 3.17
C GLN A 83 0.52 10.00 2.74
N GLU A 84 0.76 10.20 1.44
CA GLU A 84 1.11 11.48 0.86
C GLU A 84 0.30 11.72 -0.42
N GLY A 85 -0.30 12.91 -0.52
CA GLY A 85 -1.06 13.35 -1.69
C GLY A 85 -2.45 12.71 -1.79
N LEU A 86 -2.93 12.59 -3.03
CA LEU A 86 -4.25 12.07 -3.34
C LEU A 86 -4.31 10.55 -3.22
N TRP A 87 -5.33 10.09 -2.54
CA TRP A 87 -5.76 8.71 -2.45
C TRP A 87 -7.14 8.54 -3.05
N GLU A 88 -7.28 7.57 -3.94
CA GLU A 88 -8.54 7.20 -4.58
C GLU A 88 -8.98 5.83 -4.05
N TYR A 89 -10.24 5.74 -3.65
CA TYR A 89 -10.85 4.52 -3.11
C TYR A 89 -12.02 4.13 -4.00
N PHE A 90 -12.12 2.85 -4.29
CA PHE A 90 -13.13 2.28 -5.17
C PHE A 90 -13.92 1.22 -4.42
N ASP A 91 -15.18 1.05 -4.81
CA ASP A 91 -16.03 -0.03 -4.32
C ASP A 91 -15.73 -1.37 -5.04
N GLU A 92 -16.53 -2.38 -4.69
CA GLU A 92 -16.38 -3.75 -5.18
C GLU A 92 -16.63 -3.87 -6.69
N GLU A 93 -17.43 -2.98 -7.25
CA GLU A 93 -17.73 -2.86 -8.68
C GLU A 93 -16.69 -2.00 -9.42
N GLY A 94 -15.74 -1.40 -8.72
CA GLY A 94 -14.69 -0.55 -9.28
C GLY A 94 -15.08 0.91 -9.48
N ARG A 95 -16.21 1.35 -8.91
CA ARG A 95 -16.66 2.73 -8.98
C ARG A 95 -15.90 3.55 -7.95
N LEU A 96 -15.51 4.77 -8.30
CA LEU A 96 -14.83 5.67 -7.38
C LEU A 96 -15.79 6.06 -6.25
N SER A 97 -15.45 5.72 -5.01
CA SER A 97 -16.25 6.09 -3.83
C SER A 97 -15.68 7.30 -3.10
N TYR A 98 -14.34 7.43 -3.04
CA TYR A 98 -13.71 8.54 -2.32
C TYR A 98 -12.46 9.05 -3.00
N ARG A 99 -12.23 10.36 -2.86
CA ARG A 99 -10.93 11.01 -3.03
C ARG A 99 -10.53 11.66 -1.72
N ARG A 100 -9.34 11.33 -1.22
CA ARG A 100 -8.85 11.83 0.08
C ARG A 100 -7.43 12.31 -0.08
N ASN A 101 -7.17 13.54 0.34
CA ASN A 101 -5.82 14.09 0.33
C ASN A 101 -5.18 13.96 1.72
N TYR A 102 -3.90 13.59 1.73
CA TYR A 102 -3.10 13.42 2.93
C TYR A 102 -1.76 14.14 2.80
N LYS A 103 -1.21 14.52 3.94
CA LYS A 103 0.17 15.01 4.06
C LYS A 103 0.76 14.40 5.32
N LYS A 104 1.83 13.62 5.19
CA LYS A 104 2.43 12.89 6.34
C LYS A 104 1.39 12.05 7.12
N GLY A 105 0.50 11.37 6.40
CA GLY A 105 -0.58 10.57 7.01
C GLY A 105 -1.72 11.37 7.64
N ILE A 106 -1.64 12.70 7.66
CA ILE A 106 -2.67 13.58 8.25
C ILE A 106 -3.63 14.03 7.15
N LYS A 107 -4.94 14.06 7.43
CA LYS A 107 -5.95 14.57 6.50
C LYS A 107 -5.64 16.01 6.11
N GLN A 108 -5.58 16.28 4.81
CA GLN A 108 -5.19 17.57 4.28
C GLN A 108 -5.97 17.88 3.01
N GLY A 109 -6.38 19.12 2.77
CA GLY A 109 -7.07 19.52 1.55
C GLY A 109 -8.46 18.91 1.40
N ILE A 110 -8.89 18.78 0.15
CA ILE A 110 -10.26 18.37 -0.17
C ILE A 110 -10.41 16.85 -0.09
N TRP A 111 -11.48 16.43 0.57
CA TRP A 111 -12.00 15.07 0.62
C TRP A 111 -13.36 15.05 -0.07
N GLU A 112 -13.54 14.10 -0.99
CA GLU A 112 -14.73 13.98 -1.82
C GLU A 112 -15.32 12.58 -1.64
N GLU A 113 -16.64 12.50 -1.64
CA GLU A 113 -17.43 11.26 -1.63
C GLU A 113 -18.36 11.25 -2.82
N PHE A 114 -18.49 10.08 -3.45
CA PHE A 114 -19.31 9.88 -4.64
C PHE A 114 -20.32 8.75 -4.37
N ASP A 115 -21.51 8.88 -4.95
CA ASP A 115 -22.48 7.79 -4.95
C ASP A 115 -22.15 6.72 -6.01
N GLU A 116 -22.96 5.67 -6.05
CA GLU A 116 -22.86 4.58 -7.03
C GLU A 116 -23.02 5.03 -8.50
N GLY A 117 -23.60 6.20 -8.74
CA GLY A 117 -23.69 6.82 -10.07
C GLY A 117 -22.47 7.66 -10.44
N GLY A 118 -21.50 7.79 -9.53
CA GLY A 118 -20.34 8.67 -9.68
C GLY A 118 -20.66 10.15 -9.43
N THR A 119 -21.82 10.46 -8.87
CA THR A 119 -22.19 11.85 -8.53
C THR A 119 -21.52 12.23 -7.22
N LEU A 120 -20.88 13.41 -7.20
CA LEU A 120 -20.30 13.98 -5.98
C LEU A 120 -21.42 14.29 -4.97
N THR A 121 -21.41 13.61 -3.83
CA THR A 121 -22.43 13.77 -2.77
C THR A 121 -21.94 14.59 -1.60
N ARG A 122 -20.62 14.61 -1.35
CA ARG A 122 -20.03 15.34 -0.23
C ARG A 122 -18.65 15.87 -0.57
N THR A 123 -18.36 17.06 -0.06
CA THR A 123 -17.03 17.65 -0.06
C THR A 123 -16.72 18.16 1.33
N GLU A 124 -15.53 17.83 1.83
CA GLU A 124 -15.00 18.30 3.10
C GLU A 124 -13.62 18.90 2.88
N GLU A 125 -13.30 20.00 3.55
CA GLU A 125 -11.95 20.57 3.53
C GLU A 125 -11.25 20.34 4.86
N TYR A 126 -10.08 19.70 4.85
CA TYR A 126 -9.26 19.48 6.03
C TYR A 126 -7.98 20.31 6.00
N LYS A 127 -7.56 20.77 7.17
CA LYS A 127 -6.23 21.35 7.37
C LYS A 127 -5.62 20.79 8.64
N ASP A 128 -4.44 20.17 8.52
CA ASP A 128 -3.72 19.57 9.64
C ASP A 128 -4.61 18.62 10.47
N GLY A 129 -5.46 17.85 9.78
CA GLY A 129 -6.38 16.88 10.38
C GLY A 129 -7.72 17.44 10.84
N VAL A 130 -7.91 18.76 10.82
CA VAL A 130 -9.12 19.44 11.32
C VAL A 130 -10.06 19.80 10.17
N LEU A 131 -11.33 19.39 10.28
CA LEU A 131 -12.39 19.76 9.34
C LEU A 131 -12.62 21.28 9.40
N GLN A 132 -12.60 21.93 8.25
CA GLN A 132 -12.79 23.37 8.09
C GLN A 132 -14.23 23.71 7.69
N LYS A 133 -14.80 22.90 6.79
CA LYS A 133 -16.17 23.01 6.28
C LYS A 133 -16.58 21.71 5.62
#